data_AF-A0A0Q8Q863-F1
#
_entry.id   AF-A0A0Q8Q863-F1
#
_cell.length_a   1.000
_cell.length_b   1.000
_cell.length_c   1.000
_cell.angle_alpha   90.00
_cell.angle_beta   90.00
_cell.angle_gamma   90.00
#
_symmetry.space_group_name_H-M   'P 1'
#
loop_
_entity.id
_entity.type
_entity.pdbx_description
1 polymer ?
#
loop_
_entity_poly.entity_id
_entity_poly.type
_entity_poly.pdbx_seq_one_letter_code
_entity_poly.pdbx_strand_id
1 'polypeptide(L)'
;MFGLVPEDAAYRALWWNLRGTYWYLESNAQYLVNYGWRYRRGMPISSSIAESAVNEVVSLRCAKKRQMRWTNKGAHLLVQVRVAVLNGELKMRDMPDRWRTVAKQKRDDHWQCVT
;
A
#
# COMPACT_ATOMS: atom_id res chain seq x y z
N MET A 1 -24.18 -40.86 27.43
CA MET A 1 -24.71 -39.48 27.40
C MET A 1 -23.72 -38.69 26.54
N PHE A 2 -24.05 -38.50 25.27
CA PHE A 2 -23.09 -38.16 24.21
C PHE A 2 -22.49 -36.77 24.40
N GLY A 3 -21.16 -36.72 24.43
CA GLY A 3 -20.38 -35.49 24.40
C GLY A 3 -20.23 -34.91 23.00
N LEU A 4 -19.81 -33.64 22.98
CA LEU A 4 -19.35 -32.85 21.84
C LEU A 4 -20.44 -32.46 20.82
N VAL A 5 -20.99 -31.25 20.97
CA VAL A 5 -21.48 -30.48 19.80
C VAL A 5 -20.80 -29.10 19.72
N PRO A 6 -19.53 -29.03 19.26
CA PRO A 6 -18.91 -27.80 18.77
C PRO A 6 -19.42 -27.40 17.37
N GLU A 7 -20.17 -28.28 16.68
CA GLU A 7 -20.65 -28.07 15.31
C GLU A 7 -21.62 -26.89 15.19
N ASP A 8 -22.48 -26.66 16.18
CA ASP A 8 -23.51 -25.61 16.11
C ASP A 8 -22.93 -24.19 16.10
N ALA A 9 -21.89 -23.94 16.90
CA ALA A 9 -21.28 -22.61 16.98
C ALA A 9 -20.46 -22.28 15.72
N ALA A 10 -19.66 -23.25 15.25
CA ALA A 10 -18.87 -23.11 14.02
C ALA A 10 -19.78 -22.99 12.78
N TYR A 11 -20.84 -23.79 12.71
CA TYR A 11 -21.84 -23.73 11.64
C TYR A 11 -22.57 -22.38 11.62
N ARG A 12 -23.02 -21.89 12.79
CA ARG A 12 -23.68 -20.57 12.88
C ARG A 12 -22.73 -19.44 12.47
N ALA A 13 -21.48 -19.48 12.92
CA ALA A 13 -20.48 -18.48 12.53
C ALA A 13 -20.21 -18.50 11.01
N LEU A 14 -20.05 -19.70 10.42
CA LEU A 14 -19.89 -19.86 8.98
C LEU A 14 -21.10 -19.30 8.22
N TRP A 15 -22.32 -19.66 8.64
CA TRP A 15 -23.54 -19.18 8.01
C TRP A 15 -23.68 -17.66 8.05
N TRP A 16 -23.38 -17.03 9.20
CA TRP A 16 -23.41 -15.58 9.33
C TRP A 16 -22.37 -14.89 8.44
N ASN A 17 -21.15 -15.42 8.36
CA ASN A 17 -20.10 -14.89 7.49
C ASN A 17 -20.45 -15.02 6.02
N LEU A 18 -20.97 -16.19 5.59
CA LEU A 18 -21.40 -16.40 4.21
C LEU A 18 -22.56 -15.48 3.84
N ARG A 19 -23.56 -15.37 4.72
CA ARG A 19 -24.69 -14.45 4.53
C ARG A 19 -24.21 -13.01 4.43
N GLY A 20 -23.34 -12.56 5.33
CA GLY A 20 -22.78 -11.21 5.29
C GLY A 20 -21.99 -10.95 4.01
N THR A 21 -21.18 -11.91 3.58
CA THR A 21 -20.39 -11.84 2.34
C THR A 21 -21.30 -11.75 1.12
N TYR A 22 -22.34 -12.58 1.05
CA TYR A 22 -23.31 -12.56 -0.04
C TYR A 22 -23.97 -11.18 -0.19
N TRP A 23 -24.51 -10.64 0.91
CA TRP A 23 -25.16 -9.33 0.89
C TRP A 23 -24.20 -8.19 0.57
N TYR A 24 -22.95 -8.28 1.04
CA TYR A 24 -21.91 -7.32 0.68
C TYR A 24 -21.64 -7.34 -0.82
N LEU A 25 -21.46 -8.52 -1.41
CA LEU A 25 -21.20 -8.65 -2.85
C LEU A 25 -22.38 -8.16 -3.69
N GLU A 26 -23.60 -8.52 -3.31
CA GLU A 26 -24.82 -8.09 -4.01
C GLU A 26 -25.01 -6.57 -3.95
N SER A 27 -24.88 -5.98 -2.75
CA SER A 27 -25.04 -4.54 -2.56
C SER A 27 -23.97 -3.72 -3.29
N ASN A 28 -22.77 -4.29 -3.47
CA ASN A 28 -21.64 -3.62 -4.12
C ASN A 28 -21.38 -4.11 -5.54
N ALA A 29 -22.28 -4.88 -6.16
CA ALA A 29 -22.06 -5.51 -7.45
C ALA A 29 -21.65 -4.52 -8.55
N GLN A 30 -22.22 -3.31 -8.54
CA GLN A 30 -21.88 -2.22 -9.47
C GLN A 30 -20.45 -1.68 -9.32
N TYR A 31 -19.82 -1.86 -8.15
CA TYR A 31 -18.47 -1.41 -7.85
C TYR A 31 -17.42 -2.54 -7.99
N LEU A 32 -17.86 -3.78 -8.22
CA LEU A 32 -16.96 -4.92 -8.38
C LEU A 32 -16.18 -4.80 -9.71
N VAL A 33 -14.86 -4.72 -9.60
CA VAL A 33 -13.96 -4.67 -10.75
C VAL A 33 -13.79 -6.08 -11.34
N ASN A 34 -13.98 -6.23 -12.66
CA ASN A 34 -13.71 -7.49 -13.35
C ASN A 34 -12.19 -7.72 -13.51
N TYR A 35 -11.57 -8.27 -12.47
CA TYR A 35 -10.14 -8.56 -12.46
C TYR A 35 -9.70 -9.60 -13.51
N GLY A 36 -10.55 -10.57 -13.83
CA GLY A 36 -10.27 -11.56 -14.87
C GLY A 36 -10.21 -10.97 -16.28
N TRP A 37 -10.99 -9.93 -16.54
CA TRP A 37 -10.91 -9.15 -17.78
C TRP A 37 -9.68 -8.22 -17.79
N ARG A 38 -9.35 -7.60 -16.65
CA ARG A 38 -8.12 -6.79 -16.52
C ARG A 38 -6.86 -7.62 -16.75
N TYR A 39 -6.77 -8.80 -16.15
CA TYR A 39 -5.65 -9.72 -16.33
C TYR A 39 -5.45 -10.10 -17.80
N ARG A 40 -6.52 -10.51 -18.49
CA ARG A 40 -6.48 -10.88 -19.92
C ARG A 40 -6.08 -9.73 -20.85
N ARG A 41 -6.26 -8.48 -20.40
CA ARG A 41 -5.86 -7.27 -21.13
C ARG A 41 -4.52 -6.68 -20.67
N GLY A 42 -3.81 -7.35 -19.77
CA GLY A 42 -2.53 -6.85 -19.23
C GLY A 42 -2.67 -5.55 -18.40
N MET A 43 -3.88 -5.24 -17.92
CA MET A 43 -4.11 -4.05 -17.09
C MET A 43 -3.78 -4.33 -15.62
N PRO A 44 -3.39 -3.31 -14.84
CA PRO A 44 -3.12 -3.45 -13.41
C PRO A 44 -4.32 -4.06 -12.66
N ILE A 45 -4.06 -5.22 -12.04
CA ILE A 45 -5.05 -6.04 -11.33
C ILE A 45 -5.14 -5.60 -9.87
N SER A 46 -4.09 -5.02 -9.30
CA SER A 46 -4.07 -4.63 -7.90
C SER A 46 -3.29 -3.33 -7.69
N SER A 47 -3.77 -2.52 -6.75
CA SER A 47 -3.04 -1.39 -6.16
C SER A 47 -2.09 -1.83 -5.04
N SER A 48 -1.97 -3.13 -4.74
CA SER A 48 -1.20 -3.64 -3.59
C SER A 48 0.25 -3.17 -3.56
N ILE A 49 0.92 -3.03 -4.71
CA ILE A 49 2.29 -2.49 -4.79
C ILE A 49 2.32 -1.03 -4.37
N ALA A 50 1.37 -0.21 -4.88
CA ALA A 50 1.26 1.19 -4.52
C ALA A 50 0.88 1.35 -3.04
N GLU A 51 -0.06 0.56 -2.55
CA GLU A 51 -0.48 0.53 -1.14
C GLU A 51 0.67 0.12 -0.22
N SER A 52 1.44 -0.89 -0.58
CA SER A 52 2.61 -1.33 0.18
C SER A 52 3.68 -0.24 0.25
N ALA A 53 3.96 0.42 -0.87
CA ALA A 53 4.90 1.54 -0.92
C ALA A 53 4.41 2.72 -0.05
N VAL A 54 3.11 3.03 -0.07
CA VAL A 54 2.52 4.06 0.81
C VAL A 54 2.64 3.63 2.27
N ASN A 55 2.34 2.38 2.60
CA ASN A 55 2.43 1.85 3.95
C ASN A 55 3.87 1.89 4.49
N GLU A 56 4.85 1.61 3.64
CA GLU A 56 6.27 1.75 3.99
C GLU A 56 6.63 3.22 4.28
N VAL A 57 6.22 4.16 3.42
CA VAL A 57 6.46 5.59 3.63
C VAL A 57 5.81 6.09 4.93
N VAL A 58 4.56 5.69 5.17
CA VAL A 58 3.83 6.02 6.40
C VAL A 58 4.56 5.43 7.60
N SER A 59 4.97 4.17 7.54
CA SER A 59 5.71 3.50 8.59
C SER A 59 7.05 4.19 8.88
N LEU A 60 7.88 4.44 7.86
CA LEU A 60 9.15 5.16 8.00
C LEU A 60 9.00 6.55 8.65
N ARG A 61 7.91 7.25 8.32
CA ARG A 61 7.65 8.62 8.81
C ARG A 61 6.97 8.64 10.19
N CYS A 62 6.13 7.65 10.49
CA CYS A 62 5.26 7.61 11.67
C CYS A 62 5.71 6.60 12.74
N ALA A 63 6.73 5.76 12.46
CA ALA A 63 7.23 4.73 13.38
C ALA A 63 7.69 5.23 14.77
N LYS A 64 7.84 6.55 14.96
CA LYS A 64 8.27 7.16 16.23
C LYS A 64 7.17 7.97 16.92
N LYS A 65 5.95 7.42 17.03
CA LYS A 65 4.78 8.03 17.73
C LYS A 65 4.48 9.48 17.31
N ARG A 66 4.90 9.88 16.11
CA ARG A 66 4.60 11.21 15.58
C ARG A 66 3.26 11.13 14.86
N GLN A 67 2.30 11.95 15.28
CA GLN A 67 1.05 12.08 14.54
C GLN A 67 1.31 12.64 13.14
N MET A 68 0.50 12.19 12.16
CA MET A 68 0.53 12.70 10.79
C MET A 68 0.29 14.22 10.80
N ARG A 69 1.33 15.00 10.46
CA ARG A 69 1.28 16.46 10.34
C ARG A 69 1.04 16.94 8.90
N TRP A 70 0.59 16.06 8.03
CA TRP A 70 0.35 16.41 6.64
C TRP A 70 -1.11 16.81 6.47
N THR A 71 -1.31 17.94 5.80
CA THR A 71 -2.63 18.28 5.27
C THR A 71 -2.93 17.36 4.09
N ASN A 72 -4.21 17.09 3.80
CA ASN A 72 -4.62 16.30 2.62
C ASN A 72 -3.96 16.81 1.33
N LYS A 73 -3.85 18.14 1.19
CA LYS A 73 -3.17 18.79 0.07
C LYS A 73 -1.68 18.45 0.03
N GLY A 74 -0.99 18.47 1.18
CA GLY A 74 0.43 18.12 1.28
C GLY A 74 0.70 16.66 0.92
N ALA A 75 -0.15 15.74 1.38
CA ALA A 75 -0.06 14.32 1.03
C ALA A 75 -0.24 14.10 -0.48
N HIS A 76 -1.26 14.74 -1.07
CA HIS A 76 -1.52 14.65 -2.51
C HIS A 76 -0.35 15.15 -3.36
N LEU A 77 0.21 16.32 -3.02
CA LEU A 77 1.37 16.88 -3.72
C LEU A 77 2.60 15.97 -3.61
N LEU A 78 2.81 15.34 -2.45
CA LEU A 78 3.94 14.43 -2.28
C LEU A 78 3.82 13.18 -3.15
N VAL A 79 2.60 12.64 -3.30
CA VAL A 79 2.33 11.53 -4.23
C VAL A 79 2.60 11.95 -5.68
N GLN A 80 2.13 13.13 -6.10
CA GLN A 80 2.40 13.64 -7.46
C GLN A 80 3.91 13.77 -7.74
N VAL A 81 4.67 14.34 -6.80
CA VAL A 81 6.12 14.45 -6.90
C VAL A 81 6.76 13.06 -6.99
N ARG A 82 6.31 12.09 -6.17
CA ARG A 82 6.87 10.74 -6.20
C ARG A 82 6.60 10.03 -7.53
N VAL A 83 5.39 10.17 -8.09
CA VAL A 83 5.03 9.64 -9.41
C VAL A 83 5.90 10.28 -10.49
N ALA A 84 6.03 11.61 -10.50
CA ALA A 84 6.87 12.31 -11.48
C ALA A 84 8.37 11.94 -11.37
N VAL A 85 8.87 11.60 -10.17
CA VAL A 85 10.24 11.04 -10.00
C VAL A 85 10.33 9.64 -10.61
N LEU A 86 9.37 8.76 -10.33
CA LEU A 86 9.37 7.40 -10.87
C LEU A 86 9.23 7.37 -12.40
N ASN A 87 8.44 8.28 -12.96
CA ASN A 87 8.29 8.45 -14.39
C ASN A 87 9.50 9.14 -15.05
N GLY A 88 10.47 9.64 -14.27
CA GLY A 88 11.62 10.40 -14.80
C GLY A 88 11.28 11.80 -15.33
N GLU A 89 10.06 12.28 -15.10
CA GLU A 89 9.57 13.60 -15.51
C GLU A 89 10.17 14.71 -14.64
N LEU A 90 10.51 14.40 -13.39
CA LEU A 90 11.23 15.30 -12.49
C LEU A 90 12.74 15.25 -12.79
N LYS A 91 13.20 16.17 -13.63
CA LYS A 91 14.62 16.50 -13.72
C LYS A 91 15.05 17.05 -12.36
N MET A 92 15.97 16.36 -11.68
CA MET A 92 16.61 16.94 -10.50
C MET A 92 17.24 18.26 -10.94
N ARG A 93 16.86 19.36 -10.29
CA ARG A 93 17.61 20.61 -10.37
C ARG A 93 19.05 20.24 -10.05
N ASP A 94 20.01 20.69 -10.86
CA ASP A 94 21.42 20.41 -10.61
C ASP A 94 21.72 20.76 -9.15
N MET A 95 21.99 19.73 -8.35
CA MET A 95 22.34 19.91 -6.96
C MET A 95 23.66 20.69 -6.96
N PRO A 96 23.76 21.82 -6.22
CA PRO A 96 25.04 22.46 -6.00
C PRO A 96 26.04 21.40 -5.54
N ASP A 97 27.25 21.38 -6.09
CA ASP A 97 28.22 20.29 -5.91
C ASP A 97 28.43 19.87 -4.45
N ARG A 98 28.29 20.82 -3.53
CA ARG A 98 28.33 20.61 -2.08
C ARG A 98 27.34 19.54 -1.57
N TRP A 99 26.15 19.40 -2.17
CA TRP A 99 25.14 18.41 -1.75
C TRP A 99 25.25 17.10 -2.53
N ARG A 100 25.85 17.13 -3.71
CA ARG A 100 26.10 15.95 -4.55
C ARG A 100 27.09 15.01 -3.86
N THR A 101 28.14 15.56 -3.24
CA THR A 101 29.14 14.81 -2.47
C THR A 101 28.55 14.16 -1.22
N VAL A 102 27.76 14.90 -0.43
CA VAL A 102 27.11 14.37 0.78
C VAL A 102 26.11 13.24 0.46
N ALA A 103 25.34 13.37 -0.63
CA ALA A 103 24.40 12.34 -1.06
C ALA A 103 25.07 11.11 -1.69
N LYS A 104 26.30 11.26 -2.23
CA LYS A 104 27.14 10.12 -2.64
C LYS A 104 27.70 9.39 -1.43
N GLN A 105 28.33 10.11 -0.51
CA GLN A 105 28.90 9.57 0.73
C GLN A 105 27.89 8.69 1.48
N LYS A 106 26.66 9.21 1.69
CA LYS A 106 25.62 8.49 2.43
C LYS A 106 25.09 7.23 1.73
N ARG A 107 25.19 7.16 0.39
CA ARG A 107 24.82 5.96 -0.37
C ARG A 107 25.90 4.90 -0.28
N ASP A 108 27.16 5.30 -0.26
CA ASP A 108 28.30 4.38 -0.17
C ASP A 108 28.42 3.78 1.24
N ASP A 109 28.14 4.59 2.29
CA ASP A 109 28.12 4.12 3.69
C ASP A 109 27.02 3.06 3.95
N HIS A 110 25.90 3.11 3.22
CA HIS A 110 24.79 2.16 3.35
C HIS A 110 25.13 0.76 2.81
N TRP A 111 26.10 0.65 1.89
CA TRP A 111 26.56 -0.64 1.34
C TRP A 111 27.78 -1.22 2.07
N GLN A 112 28.42 -0.45 2.95
CA GLN A 112 29.56 -0.92 3.74
C GLN A 112 29.16 -1.67 5.03
N CYS A 113 27.89 -1.64 5.43
CA CYS A 113 27.39 -2.35 6.63
C CYS A 113 26.77 -3.73 6.34
N VAL A 114 26.95 -4.30 5.14
CA VAL A 114 26.37 -5.60 4.74
C VAL A 114 27.46 -6.63 4.35
N THR A 115 28.70 -6.40 4.79
CA THR A 115 29.83 -7.35 4.72
C THR A 115 30.45 -7.48 6.10
#